data_AF-A0A4U9HJP0-F1
#
_entry.id   AF-A0A4U9HJP0-F1
#
_cell.length_a   1.000
_cell.length_b   1.000
_cell.length_c   1.000
_cell.angle_alpha   90.00
_cell.angle_beta   90.00
_cell.angle_gamma   90.00
#
_symmetry.space_group_name_H-M   'P 1'
#
loop_
_entity.id
_entity.type
_entity.pdbx_description
1 polymer ?
#
loop_
_entity_poly.entity_id
_entity_poly.type
_entity_poly.pdbx_seq_one_letter_code
_entity_poly.pdbx_strand_id
1 'polypeptide(L)'
;MRLTPEQKAEIIRLKRRGLGYGRISGELGIKTTTVRAVCKRSGLFDDNPAHAALFTIPQPQYSTELATVKPLPPQEVVTGHKQTDAYLWVLEVIKLNEPAHLAAAEEALQKLTIKPKDAEKRYRDWMMMNGANVLSMAFGTMFMSDPQHFIRCAKADIASASQVRAHYGSYDAAMEPVNAELLIDQSALLVGDDFGMTEEEASSGSISGADRYFEVEDARRAAHDGFCDVLPDPHTLSDVVREFEYWNWLYHMRHTASKELGWEYGAEHRQEVYDREDWLDGKLVTLRPRHQREAVDVLKWLLQSERHEGRDEMDTILLNLVGGDTDHD
;
A
#
# COMPACT_ATOMS: atom_id res chain seq x y z
N MET A 1 -44.09 12.07 19.57
CA MET A 1 -44.36 11.64 18.18
C MET A 1 -43.38 10.51 17.86
N ARG A 2 -43.89 9.31 17.55
CA ARG A 2 -43.02 8.21 17.11
C ARG A 2 -42.75 8.40 15.61
N LEU A 3 -41.48 8.51 15.24
CA LEU A 3 -41.05 8.58 13.83
C LEU A 3 -41.32 7.25 13.14
N THR A 4 -41.84 7.30 11.91
CA THR A 4 -41.97 6.10 11.08
C THR A 4 -40.60 5.59 10.65
N PRO A 5 -40.46 4.31 10.28
CA PRO A 5 -39.23 3.78 9.69
C PRO A 5 -38.79 4.57 8.46
N GLU A 6 -39.70 4.99 7.57
CA GLU A 6 -39.33 5.76 6.38
C GLU A 6 -38.75 7.14 6.76
N GLN A 7 -39.34 7.82 7.75
CA GLN A 7 -38.81 9.11 8.21
C GLN A 7 -37.41 8.98 8.81
N LYS A 8 -37.11 7.87 9.48
CA LYS A 8 -35.75 7.61 10.00
C LYS A 8 -34.78 7.33 8.86
N ALA A 9 -35.18 6.53 7.87
CA ALA A 9 -34.38 6.24 6.69
C ALA A 9 -34.07 7.53 5.91
N GLU A 10 -35.07 8.41 5.76
CA GLU A 10 -34.91 9.69 5.08
C GLU A 10 -33.95 10.64 5.82
N ILE A 11 -34.05 10.72 7.16
CA ILE A 11 -33.06 11.47 7.97
C ILE A 11 -31.64 10.95 7.70
N ILE A 12 -31.45 9.63 7.70
CA ILE A 12 -30.14 9.02 7.47
C ILE A 12 -29.65 9.31 6.04
N ARG A 13 -30.52 9.19 5.04
CA ARG A 13 -30.22 9.50 3.63
C ARG A 13 -29.76 10.95 3.46
N LEU A 14 -30.53 11.91 3.96
CA LEU A 14 -30.17 13.34 3.88
C LEU A 14 -28.88 13.62 4.65
N LYS A 15 -28.66 12.96 5.78
CA LYS A 15 -27.41 13.11 6.53
C LYS A 15 -26.20 12.55 5.77
N ARG A 16 -26.36 11.41 5.08
CA ARG A 16 -25.33 10.83 4.19
C ARG A 16 -25.00 11.73 3.01
N ARG A 17 -25.99 12.44 2.45
CA ARG A 17 -25.78 13.50 1.44
C ARG A 17 -25.04 14.75 1.97
N GLY A 18 -24.69 14.79 3.25
CA GLY A 18 -23.89 15.88 3.84
C GLY A 18 -24.71 17.02 4.42
N LEU A 19 -26.04 16.94 4.44
CA LEU A 19 -26.86 18.01 5.01
C LEU A 19 -26.61 18.13 6.52
N GLY A 20 -26.52 19.38 7.00
CA GLY A 20 -26.43 19.68 8.43
C GLY A 20 -27.73 19.36 9.16
N TYR A 21 -27.64 19.03 10.46
CA TYR A 21 -28.82 18.67 11.28
C TYR A 21 -29.95 19.71 11.24
N GLY A 22 -29.60 20.99 11.17
CA GLY A 22 -30.58 22.08 11.08
C GLY A 22 -31.30 22.14 9.73
N ARG A 23 -30.59 21.83 8.63
CA ARG A 23 -31.19 21.81 7.28
C ARG A 23 -32.16 20.63 7.14
N ILE A 24 -31.76 19.44 7.60
CA ILE A 24 -32.63 18.26 7.65
C ILE A 24 -33.87 18.52 8.53
N SER A 25 -33.68 19.20 9.66
CA SER A 25 -34.77 19.60 10.55
C SER A 25 -35.79 20.50 9.83
N GLY A 26 -35.32 21.47 9.05
CA GLY A 26 -36.15 22.36 8.26
C GLY A 26 -36.89 21.66 7.13
N GLU A 27 -36.20 20.81 6.35
CA GLU A 27 -36.77 20.09 5.21
C GLU A 27 -37.86 19.09 5.62
N LEU A 28 -37.66 18.38 6.72
CA LEU A 28 -38.62 17.34 7.17
C LEU A 28 -39.62 17.85 8.21
N GLY A 29 -39.49 19.10 8.69
CA GLY A 29 -40.32 19.63 9.78
C GLY A 29 -40.14 18.90 11.13
N ILE A 30 -39.01 18.21 11.30
CA ILE A 30 -38.70 17.41 12.50
C ILE A 30 -37.74 18.22 13.38
N LYS A 31 -37.91 18.21 14.71
CA LYS A 31 -37.00 18.91 15.63
C LYS A 31 -35.54 18.43 15.46
N THR A 32 -34.58 19.36 15.41
CA THR A 32 -33.13 19.08 15.30
C THR A 32 -32.62 18.08 16.32
N THR A 33 -33.12 18.14 17.56
CA THR A 33 -32.76 17.18 18.63
C THR A 33 -33.17 15.76 18.30
N THR A 34 -34.29 15.59 17.58
CA THR A 34 -34.80 14.30 17.16
C THR A 34 -34.00 13.76 15.97
N VAL A 35 -33.67 14.62 15.00
CA VAL A 35 -32.75 14.28 13.89
C VAL A 35 -31.41 13.78 14.45
N ARG A 36 -30.79 14.53 15.37
CA ARG A 36 -29.54 14.13 16.03
C ARG A 36 -29.68 12.79 16.77
N ALA A 37 -30.80 12.57 17.47
CA ALA A 37 -31.04 11.30 18.17
C ALA A 37 -31.26 10.12 17.23
N VAL A 38 -31.79 10.35 16.01
CA VAL A 38 -31.88 9.30 14.98
C VAL A 38 -30.50 8.96 14.45
N CYS A 39 -29.71 9.95 14.01
CA CYS A 39 -28.34 9.75 13.52
C CYS A 39 -27.42 9.09 14.57
N LYS A 40 -27.53 9.50 15.84
CA LYS A 40 -26.75 8.89 16.92
C LYS A 40 -27.15 7.44 17.18
N ARG A 41 -28.45 7.12 17.13
CA ARG A 41 -28.92 5.75 17.33
C ARG A 41 -28.65 4.84 16.13
N SER A 42 -28.43 5.39 14.95
CA SER A 42 -28.02 4.58 13.80
C SER A 42 -26.56 4.13 13.89
N GLY A 43 -25.69 4.82 14.64
CA GLY A 43 -24.25 4.50 14.74
C GLY A 43 -23.43 4.75 13.47
N LEU A 44 -24.09 4.92 12.33
CA LEU A 44 -23.50 5.13 10.99
C LEU A 44 -22.71 6.43 10.80
N PHE A 45 -22.71 7.34 11.78
CA PHE A 45 -22.02 8.64 11.70
C PHE A 45 -21.07 8.87 12.88
N ASP A 46 -20.93 7.85 13.72
CA ASP A 46 -19.99 7.78 14.83
C ASP A 46 -18.87 6.79 14.46
N ASP A 47 -17.83 6.71 15.29
CA ASP A 47 -16.68 5.82 15.04
C ASP A 47 -17.14 4.35 14.88
N ASN A 48 -16.53 3.62 13.95
CA ASN A 48 -16.82 2.21 13.74
C ASN A 48 -15.82 1.33 14.53
N PRO A 49 -16.17 0.83 15.73
CA PRO A 49 -15.24 0.07 16.56
C PRO A 49 -14.88 -1.30 15.94
N ALA A 50 -15.78 -1.90 15.15
CA ALA A 50 -15.51 -3.17 14.48
C ALA A 50 -14.45 -2.97 13.38
N HIS A 51 -14.61 -1.92 12.58
CA HIS A 51 -13.61 -1.53 11.59
C HIS A 51 -12.28 -1.13 12.25
N ALA A 52 -12.31 -0.34 13.31
CA ALA A 52 -11.10 0.05 14.02
C ALA A 52 -10.37 -1.19 14.58
N ALA A 53 -11.09 -2.14 15.18
CA ALA A 53 -10.49 -3.36 15.72
C ALA A 53 -9.86 -4.24 14.62
N LEU A 54 -10.49 -4.35 13.45
CA LEU A 54 -9.97 -5.18 12.36
C LEU A 54 -8.75 -4.55 11.67
N PHE A 55 -8.80 -3.24 11.43
CA PHE A 55 -7.78 -2.49 10.69
C PHE A 55 -6.90 -1.65 11.61
N THR A 56 -6.40 -2.25 12.69
CA THR A 56 -5.41 -1.63 13.57
C THR A 56 -4.04 -2.25 13.32
N ILE A 57 -3.05 -1.41 13.06
CA ILE A 57 -1.66 -1.83 13.00
C ILE A 57 -1.21 -2.27 14.41
N PRO A 58 -0.79 -3.53 14.61
CA PRO A 58 -0.39 -4.04 15.90
C PRO A 58 0.85 -3.29 16.41
N GLN A 59 0.96 -3.10 17.72
CA GLN A 59 2.15 -2.48 18.30
C GLN A 59 3.36 -3.42 18.19
N PRO A 60 4.58 -2.88 17.96
CA PRO A 60 5.79 -3.69 17.94
C PRO A 60 5.97 -4.43 19.28
N GLN A 61 6.34 -5.71 19.22
CA GLN A 61 6.67 -6.55 20.35
C GLN A 61 8.17 -6.87 20.37
N TYR A 62 8.70 -7.11 21.55
CA TYR A 62 10.11 -7.47 21.68
C TYR A 62 10.30 -8.94 21.27
N SER A 63 11.04 -9.17 20.18
CA SER A 63 11.47 -10.51 19.77
C SER A 63 12.82 -10.87 20.40
N THR A 64 12.96 -12.14 20.80
CA THR A 64 14.23 -12.73 21.27
C THR A 64 14.86 -13.66 20.24
N GLU A 65 14.31 -13.71 19.03
CA GLU A 65 14.80 -14.56 17.96
C GLU A 65 16.24 -14.17 17.58
N LEU A 66 17.11 -15.19 17.44
CA LEU A 66 18.51 -14.98 17.11
C LEU A 66 18.62 -14.56 15.65
N ALA A 67 19.16 -13.36 15.42
CA ALA A 67 19.46 -12.89 14.08
C ALA A 67 20.51 -13.82 13.43
N THR A 68 20.12 -14.49 12.34
CA THR A 68 21.06 -15.26 11.53
C THR A 68 21.79 -14.29 10.61
N VAL A 69 23.10 -14.18 10.77
CA VAL A 69 23.93 -13.26 9.98
C VAL A 69 24.13 -13.82 8.59
N LYS A 70 23.76 -13.06 7.55
CA LYS A 70 24.01 -13.46 6.15
C LYS A 70 25.53 -13.58 5.90
N PRO A 71 26.01 -14.63 5.21
CA PRO A 71 27.42 -14.76 4.91
C PRO A 71 27.88 -13.67 3.94
N LEU A 72 29.17 -13.32 3.98
CA LEU A 72 29.75 -12.40 3.01
C LEU A 72 29.74 -13.03 1.60
N PRO A 73 29.55 -12.23 0.54
CA PRO A 73 29.59 -12.73 -0.82
C PRO A 73 31.04 -13.10 -1.18
N PRO A 74 31.24 -14.09 -2.08
CA PRO A 74 32.57 -14.44 -2.55
C PRO A 74 33.23 -13.24 -3.26
N GLN A 75 34.55 -13.11 -3.13
CA GLN A 75 35.28 -12.08 -3.86
C GLN A 75 35.51 -12.53 -5.30
N GLU A 76 35.01 -11.75 -6.26
CA GLU A 76 35.12 -12.05 -7.69
C GLU A 76 36.07 -11.09 -8.42
N VAL A 77 36.68 -11.58 -9.50
CA VAL A 77 37.51 -10.78 -10.41
C VAL A 77 36.68 -10.48 -11.66
N VAL A 78 35.98 -9.35 -11.66
CA VAL A 78 35.03 -8.98 -12.72
C VAL A 78 35.76 -8.25 -13.85
N THR A 79 36.35 -7.10 -13.54
CA THR A 79 37.02 -6.21 -14.50
C THR A 79 38.52 -6.52 -14.65
N GLY A 80 39.09 -7.30 -13.73
CA GLY A 80 40.54 -7.55 -13.65
C GLY A 80 41.32 -6.41 -12.98
N HIS A 81 40.66 -5.29 -12.66
CA HIS A 81 41.26 -4.17 -11.97
C HIS A 81 40.96 -4.25 -10.47
N LYS A 82 41.97 -4.61 -9.66
CA LYS A 82 41.84 -4.90 -8.22
C LYS A 82 41.01 -3.87 -7.43
N GLN A 83 41.19 -2.57 -7.66
CA GLN A 83 40.45 -1.54 -6.93
C GLN A 83 38.99 -1.41 -7.40
N THR A 84 38.71 -1.67 -8.69
CA THR A 84 37.34 -1.66 -9.23
C THR A 84 36.59 -2.90 -8.78
N ASP A 85 37.24 -4.06 -8.79
CA ASP A 85 36.66 -5.31 -8.33
C ASP A 85 36.39 -5.26 -6.82
N ALA A 86 37.31 -4.71 -6.02
CA ALA A 86 37.08 -4.45 -4.60
C ALA A 86 35.93 -3.46 -4.36
N TYR A 87 35.81 -2.42 -5.20
CA TYR A 87 34.70 -1.46 -5.11
C TYR A 87 33.35 -2.13 -5.38
N LEU A 88 33.25 -2.94 -6.44
CA LEU A 88 32.06 -3.70 -6.79
C LEU A 88 31.66 -4.67 -5.66
N TRP A 89 32.63 -5.40 -5.12
CA TRP A 89 32.39 -6.31 -4.01
C TRP A 89 31.92 -5.58 -2.75
N VAL A 90 32.50 -4.43 -2.40
CA VAL A 90 32.02 -3.63 -1.26
C VAL A 90 30.58 -3.15 -1.47
N LEU A 91 30.21 -2.74 -2.69
CA LEU A 91 28.82 -2.40 -3.01
C LEU A 91 27.88 -3.60 -2.87
N GLU A 92 28.32 -4.79 -3.26
CA GLU A 92 27.56 -6.03 -3.09
C GLU A 92 27.36 -6.36 -1.60
N VAL A 93 28.40 -6.22 -0.77
CA VAL A 93 28.31 -6.39 0.69
C VAL A 93 27.31 -5.41 1.29
N ILE A 94 27.30 -4.14 0.85
CA ILE A 94 26.32 -3.15 1.32
C ILE A 94 24.89 -3.56 0.93
N LYS A 95 24.70 -4.06 -0.29
CA LYS A 95 23.40 -4.53 -0.81
C LYS A 95 22.88 -5.80 -0.14
N LEU A 96 23.68 -6.52 0.64
CA LEU A 96 23.19 -7.64 1.47
C LEU A 96 22.23 -7.19 2.57
N ASN A 97 22.20 -5.88 2.88
CA ASN A 97 21.37 -5.30 3.93
C ASN A 97 21.60 -5.99 5.30
N GLU A 98 22.83 -6.44 5.54
CA GLU A 98 23.21 -7.15 6.75
C GLU A 98 23.84 -6.18 7.77
N PRO A 99 23.21 -5.95 8.93
CA PRO A 99 23.72 -5.00 9.92
C PRO A 99 25.12 -5.36 10.42
N ALA A 100 25.47 -6.64 10.49
CA ALA A 100 26.79 -7.08 10.93
C ALA A 100 27.94 -6.62 10.02
N HIS A 101 27.67 -6.46 8.72
CA HIS A 101 28.70 -6.14 7.72
C HIS A 101 28.76 -4.66 7.34
N LEU A 102 27.67 -3.92 7.55
CA LEU A 102 27.53 -2.55 7.05
C LEU A 102 28.64 -1.61 7.52
N ALA A 103 28.97 -1.61 8.82
CA ALA A 103 30.01 -0.73 9.37
C ALA A 103 31.40 -1.03 8.77
N ALA A 104 31.73 -2.31 8.61
CA ALA A 104 32.98 -2.73 7.99
C ALA A 104 33.03 -2.39 6.49
N ALA A 105 31.89 -2.49 5.79
CA ALA A 105 31.78 -2.12 4.39
C ALA A 105 31.92 -0.61 4.17
N GLU A 106 31.34 0.23 5.04
CA GLU A 106 31.51 1.69 5.03
C GLU A 106 32.99 2.08 5.23
N GLU A 107 33.68 1.44 6.17
CA GLU A 107 35.11 1.67 6.41
C GLU A 107 35.97 1.19 5.23
N ALA A 108 35.66 0.02 4.66
CA ALA A 108 36.36 -0.50 3.48
C ALA A 108 36.23 0.45 2.28
N LEU A 109 35.04 1.01 2.06
CA LEU A 109 34.79 1.99 1.01
C LEU A 109 35.66 3.24 1.16
N GLN A 110 35.87 3.73 2.40
CA GLN A 110 36.73 4.89 2.67
C GLN A 110 38.22 4.62 2.42
N LYS A 111 38.64 3.36 2.54
CA LYS A 111 40.04 2.95 2.31
C LYS A 111 40.38 2.76 0.83
N LEU A 112 39.38 2.66 -0.05
CA LEU A 112 39.60 2.50 -1.49
C LEU A 112 40.19 3.79 -2.09
N THR A 113 41.20 3.64 -2.94
CA THR A 113 41.86 4.79 -3.58
C THR A 113 41.17 5.22 -4.87
N ILE A 114 40.37 4.34 -5.47
CA ILE A 114 39.60 4.63 -6.68
C ILE A 114 38.43 5.55 -6.36
N LYS A 115 38.20 6.55 -7.23
CA LYS A 115 36.99 7.38 -7.14
C LYS A 115 35.79 6.59 -7.65
N PRO A 116 34.60 6.69 -7.04
CA PRO A 116 33.39 5.98 -7.49
C PRO A 116 33.08 6.16 -8.98
N LYS A 117 33.24 7.39 -9.52
CA LYS A 117 33.07 7.67 -10.96
C LYS A 117 34.04 6.90 -11.86
N ASP A 118 35.28 6.70 -11.41
CA ASP A 118 36.29 5.96 -12.17
C ASP A 118 36.02 4.45 -12.11
N ALA A 119 35.47 3.95 -10.99
CA ALA A 119 35.03 2.57 -10.85
C ALA A 119 33.82 2.28 -11.74
N GLU A 120 32.81 3.16 -11.73
CA GLU A 120 31.63 3.09 -12.61
C GLU A 120 32.04 3.07 -14.09
N LYS A 121 32.91 3.99 -14.51
CA LYS A 121 33.37 4.06 -15.89
C LYS A 121 34.05 2.76 -16.33
N ARG A 122 34.96 2.24 -15.50
CA ARG A 122 35.68 0.99 -15.80
C ARG A 122 34.73 -0.19 -15.90
N TYR A 123 33.75 -0.28 -15.01
CA TYR A 123 32.76 -1.35 -15.05
C TYR A 123 31.86 -1.22 -16.29
N ARG A 124 31.42 -0.01 -16.64
CA ARG A 124 30.68 0.27 -17.88
C ARG A 124 31.45 -0.15 -19.12
N ASP A 125 32.72 0.25 -19.21
CA ASP A 125 33.60 -0.09 -20.34
C ASP A 125 33.75 -1.63 -20.46
N TRP A 126 33.90 -2.33 -19.32
CA TRP A 126 33.92 -3.78 -19.28
C TRP A 126 32.58 -4.40 -19.74
N MET A 127 31.44 -3.90 -19.28
CA MET A 127 30.11 -4.38 -19.72
C MET A 127 29.93 -4.22 -21.24
N MET A 128 30.37 -3.09 -21.79
CA MET A 128 30.34 -2.82 -23.23
C MET A 128 31.21 -3.84 -24.00
N MET A 129 32.43 -4.13 -23.51
CA MET A 129 33.33 -5.10 -24.13
C MET A 129 32.77 -6.55 -24.07
N ASN A 130 31.94 -6.86 -23.08
CA ASN A 130 31.29 -8.17 -22.94
C ASN A 130 29.90 -8.24 -23.60
N GLY A 131 29.54 -7.26 -24.43
CA GLY A 131 28.34 -7.31 -25.26
C GLY A 131 27.04 -6.94 -24.54
N ALA A 132 27.11 -6.29 -23.37
CA ALA A 132 25.92 -5.79 -22.69
C ALA A 132 25.22 -4.71 -23.53
N ASN A 133 23.89 -4.77 -23.62
CA ASN A 133 23.12 -3.74 -24.31
C ASN A 133 23.06 -2.43 -23.48
N VAL A 134 22.63 -1.34 -24.11
CA VAL A 134 22.57 -0.01 -23.49
C VAL A 134 21.73 0.01 -22.22
N LEU A 135 20.61 -0.73 -22.21
CA LEU A 135 19.68 -0.79 -21.08
C LEU A 135 20.31 -1.52 -19.88
N SER A 136 20.91 -2.69 -20.12
CA SER A 136 21.64 -3.45 -19.11
C SER A 136 22.82 -2.67 -18.54
N MET A 137 23.54 -1.90 -19.36
CA MET A 137 24.61 -1.02 -18.89
C MET A 137 24.09 0.13 -18.03
N ALA A 138 22.97 0.75 -18.44
CA ALA A 138 22.35 1.83 -17.69
C ALA A 138 21.91 1.36 -16.29
N PHE A 139 21.17 0.25 -16.22
CA PHE A 139 20.73 -0.31 -14.95
C PHE A 139 21.87 -0.91 -14.13
N GLY A 140 22.82 -1.60 -14.77
CA GLY A 140 23.97 -2.20 -14.10
C GLY A 140 24.96 -1.19 -13.50
N THR A 141 25.01 0.04 -14.03
CA THR A 141 25.87 1.13 -13.53
C THR A 141 25.12 2.20 -12.74
N MET A 142 23.81 2.03 -12.56
CA MET A 142 22.96 3.02 -11.90
C MET A 142 23.44 3.27 -10.46
N PHE A 143 23.57 4.55 -10.10
CA PHE A 143 24.02 5.02 -8.79
C PHE A 143 25.43 4.58 -8.33
N MET A 144 26.21 3.87 -9.16
CA MET A 144 27.56 3.44 -8.79
C MET A 144 28.52 4.59 -8.50
N SER A 145 28.29 5.79 -9.01
CA SER A 145 29.09 6.97 -8.63
C SER A 145 28.68 7.60 -7.29
N ASP A 146 27.55 7.20 -6.71
CA ASP A 146 27.08 7.64 -5.39
C ASP A 146 26.95 6.43 -4.43
N PRO A 147 28.05 5.94 -3.83
CA PRO A 147 27.97 4.86 -2.87
C PRO A 147 27.17 5.21 -1.61
N GLN A 148 26.97 6.49 -1.31
CA GLN A 148 26.12 6.91 -0.19
C GLN A 148 24.65 6.60 -0.45
N HIS A 149 24.22 6.52 -1.71
CA HIS A 149 22.88 6.02 -2.05
C HIS A 149 22.67 4.59 -1.54
N PHE A 150 23.59 3.66 -1.85
CA PHE A 150 23.49 2.27 -1.39
C PHE A 150 23.53 2.16 0.13
N ILE A 151 24.35 2.96 0.81
CA ILE A 151 24.39 2.99 2.28
C ILE A 151 23.06 3.47 2.87
N ARG A 152 22.44 4.51 2.30
CA ARG A 152 21.12 4.98 2.75
C ARG A 152 20.04 3.93 2.55
N CYS A 153 20.00 3.29 1.38
CA CYS A 153 19.08 2.19 1.10
C CYS A 153 19.29 1.02 2.07
N ALA A 154 20.53 0.57 2.27
CA ALA A 154 20.84 -0.52 3.20
C ALA A 154 20.39 -0.20 4.63
N LYS A 155 20.60 1.03 5.11
CA LYS A 155 20.12 1.46 6.43
C LYS A 155 18.58 1.43 6.53
N ALA A 156 17.89 1.87 5.48
CA ALA A 156 16.42 1.83 5.42
C ALA A 156 15.88 0.40 5.38
N ASP A 157 16.51 -0.48 4.59
CA ASP A 157 16.12 -1.89 4.48
C ASP A 157 16.38 -2.65 5.78
N ILE A 158 17.53 -2.43 6.43
CA ILE A 158 17.84 -2.99 7.76
C ILE A 158 16.80 -2.54 8.80
N ALA A 159 16.42 -1.25 8.79
CA ALA A 159 15.42 -0.72 9.70
C ALA A 159 14.05 -1.38 9.45
N SER A 160 13.65 -1.51 8.18
CA SER A 160 12.40 -2.15 7.77
C SER A 160 12.38 -3.64 8.17
N ALA A 161 13.45 -4.38 7.91
CA ALA A 161 13.58 -5.77 8.31
C ALA A 161 13.52 -5.94 9.84
N SER A 162 14.07 -4.99 10.59
CA SER A 162 13.94 -4.96 12.05
C SER A 162 12.51 -4.68 12.50
N GLN A 163 11.73 -3.87 11.78
CA GLN A 163 10.31 -3.65 12.08
C GLN A 163 9.51 -4.92 11.86
N VAL A 164 9.73 -5.67 10.77
CA VAL A 164 9.05 -6.94 10.53
C VAL A 164 9.23 -7.89 11.71
N ARG A 165 10.49 -8.10 12.16
CA ARG A 165 10.77 -8.94 13.33
C ARG A 165 10.14 -8.41 14.61
N ALA A 166 10.03 -7.09 14.77
CA ALA A 166 9.35 -6.52 15.93
C ALA A 166 7.83 -6.76 15.90
N HIS A 167 7.19 -6.74 14.74
CA HIS A 167 5.74 -6.97 14.65
C HIS A 167 5.35 -8.45 14.64
N TYR A 168 6.14 -9.30 13.98
CA TYR A 168 5.77 -10.69 13.69
C TYR A 168 6.66 -11.73 14.40
N GLY A 169 7.77 -11.32 15.02
CA GLY A 169 8.76 -12.23 15.57
C GLY A 169 9.73 -12.72 14.49
N SER A 170 9.19 -13.40 13.47
CA SER A 170 9.94 -13.97 12.33
C SER A 170 9.42 -13.45 10.98
N TYR A 171 10.17 -13.71 9.91
CA TYR A 171 9.75 -13.34 8.55
C TYR A 171 8.65 -14.27 8.01
N ASP A 172 8.72 -15.58 8.29
CA ASP A 172 7.67 -16.52 7.89
C ASP A 172 6.32 -16.15 8.51
N ALA A 173 6.30 -15.74 9.78
CA ALA A 173 5.07 -15.29 10.46
C ALA A 173 4.44 -14.05 9.83
N ALA A 174 5.22 -13.20 9.15
CA ALA A 174 4.69 -12.05 8.42
C ALA A 174 3.94 -12.46 7.14
N MET A 175 4.26 -13.63 6.58
CA MET A 175 3.64 -14.15 5.37
C MET A 175 2.30 -14.86 5.63
N GLU A 176 1.99 -15.19 6.89
CA GLU A 176 0.73 -15.82 7.25
C GLU A 176 -0.47 -14.89 6.99
N PRO A 177 -1.63 -15.43 6.55
CA PRO A 177 -2.83 -14.64 6.33
C PRO A 177 -3.29 -13.90 7.59
N VAL A 178 -3.68 -12.64 7.44
CA VAL A 178 -4.26 -11.86 8.55
C VAL A 178 -5.77 -12.11 8.64
N ASN A 179 -6.38 -11.76 9.77
CA ASN A 179 -7.81 -11.96 9.99
C ASN A 179 -8.69 -11.31 8.90
N ALA A 180 -8.33 -10.12 8.42
CA ALA A 180 -9.07 -9.45 7.35
C ALA A 180 -9.04 -10.24 6.04
N GLU A 181 -7.91 -10.85 5.69
CA GLU A 181 -7.77 -11.72 4.51
C GLU A 181 -8.53 -13.04 4.67
N LEU A 182 -8.48 -13.65 5.85
CA LEU A 182 -9.25 -14.86 6.14
C LEU A 182 -10.77 -14.62 6.07
N LEU A 183 -11.22 -13.39 6.36
CA LEU A 183 -12.62 -13.01 6.17
C LEU A 183 -12.97 -12.88 4.69
N ILE A 184 -12.09 -12.25 3.88
CA ILE A 184 -12.26 -12.18 2.41
C ILE A 184 -12.39 -13.59 1.83
N ASP A 185 -11.57 -14.54 2.27
CA ASP A 185 -11.62 -15.94 1.81
C ASP A 185 -12.96 -16.65 2.14
N GLN A 186 -13.75 -16.09 3.06
CA GLN A 186 -15.07 -16.61 3.45
C GLN A 186 -16.23 -15.87 2.76
N SER A 187 -15.94 -14.83 1.97
CA SER A 187 -16.95 -14.02 1.31
C SER A 187 -17.75 -14.83 0.28
N ALA A 188 -19.07 -14.63 0.26
CA ALA A 188 -19.92 -15.15 -0.79
C ALA A 188 -19.78 -14.35 -2.11
N LEU A 189 -19.12 -13.19 -2.05
CA LEU A 189 -18.85 -12.32 -3.18
C LEU A 189 -17.53 -12.63 -3.87
N LEU A 190 -16.64 -13.41 -3.22
CA LEU A 190 -15.35 -13.80 -3.79
C LEU A 190 -15.55 -14.60 -5.08
N VAL A 191 -15.00 -14.07 -6.17
CA VAL A 191 -15.00 -14.71 -7.49
C VAL A 191 -13.58 -15.11 -7.88
N GLY A 192 -13.47 -16.09 -8.79
CA GLY A 192 -12.18 -16.57 -9.27
C GLY A 192 -11.44 -15.57 -10.17
N ASP A 193 -10.16 -15.82 -10.39
CA ASP A 193 -9.30 -14.99 -11.25
C ASP A 193 -9.79 -14.92 -12.70
N ASP A 194 -10.50 -15.95 -13.17
CA ASP A 194 -11.09 -16.05 -14.51
C ASP A 194 -12.43 -15.33 -14.66
N PHE A 195 -12.95 -14.70 -13.60
CA PHE A 195 -14.26 -14.05 -13.63
C PHE A 195 -14.28 -12.91 -14.64
N GLY A 196 -15.29 -12.92 -15.52
CA GLY A 196 -15.44 -11.94 -16.60
C GLY A 196 -14.65 -12.28 -17.87
N MET A 197 -13.77 -13.29 -17.83
CA MET A 197 -13.09 -13.80 -19.02
C MET A 197 -14.00 -14.71 -19.86
N THR A 198 -13.73 -14.77 -21.16
CA THR A 198 -14.29 -15.81 -22.04
C THR A 198 -13.59 -17.15 -21.81
N GLU A 199 -14.21 -18.25 -22.23
CA GLU A 199 -13.59 -19.59 -22.11
C GLU A 199 -12.22 -19.67 -22.82
N GLU A 200 -12.07 -18.98 -23.95
CA GLU A 200 -10.81 -18.92 -24.70
C GLU A 200 -9.73 -18.14 -23.93
N GLU A 201 -10.07 -16.95 -23.39
CA GLU A 201 -9.16 -16.12 -22.58
C GLU A 201 -8.73 -16.85 -21.29
N ALA A 202 -9.67 -17.49 -20.60
CA ALA A 202 -9.39 -18.28 -19.40
C ALA A 202 -8.50 -19.49 -19.71
N SER A 203 -8.74 -20.17 -20.84
CA SER A 203 -7.91 -21.30 -21.27
C SER A 203 -6.52 -20.88 -21.72
N SER A 204 -6.39 -19.72 -22.36
CA SER A 204 -5.09 -19.21 -22.83
C SER A 204 -4.32 -18.47 -21.74
N GLY A 205 -4.98 -18.06 -20.65
CA GLY A 205 -4.40 -17.26 -19.57
C GLY A 205 -3.97 -15.86 -20.04
N SER A 206 -4.60 -15.35 -21.10
CA SER A 206 -4.18 -14.10 -21.72
C SER A 206 -5.36 -13.28 -22.22
N ILE A 207 -5.46 -12.05 -21.75
CA ILE A 207 -6.42 -11.07 -22.28
C ILE A 207 -5.70 -10.18 -23.30
N SER A 208 -6.29 -10.03 -24.49
CA SER A 208 -5.72 -9.20 -25.54
C SER A 208 -6.36 -7.81 -25.58
N GLY A 209 -5.55 -6.78 -25.35
CA GLY A 209 -5.97 -5.38 -25.44
C GLY A 209 -6.27 -4.75 -24.08
N ALA A 210 -5.87 -3.49 -23.91
CA ALA A 210 -6.00 -2.76 -22.65
C ALA A 210 -7.47 -2.58 -22.23
N ASP A 211 -8.34 -2.20 -23.17
CA ASP A 211 -9.77 -1.99 -22.89
C ASP A 211 -10.42 -3.27 -22.35
N ARG A 212 -10.14 -4.41 -22.99
CA ARG A 212 -10.67 -5.72 -22.57
C ARG A 212 -10.14 -6.14 -21.20
N TYR A 213 -8.87 -5.84 -20.92
CA TYR A 213 -8.28 -6.09 -19.61
C TYR A 213 -9.01 -5.32 -18.50
N PHE A 214 -9.25 -4.02 -18.71
CA PHE A 214 -9.97 -3.18 -17.74
C PHE A 214 -11.43 -3.62 -17.58
N GLU A 215 -12.12 -4.02 -18.65
CA GLU A 215 -13.49 -4.56 -18.55
C GLU A 215 -13.57 -5.79 -17.63
N VAL A 216 -12.59 -6.70 -17.72
CA VAL A 216 -12.53 -7.89 -16.87
C VAL A 216 -12.22 -7.51 -15.43
N GLU A 217 -11.26 -6.61 -15.20
CA GLU A 217 -10.96 -6.10 -13.86
C GLU A 217 -12.17 -5.41 -13.22
N ASP A 218 -12.86 -4.53 -13.96
CA ASP A 218 -14.03 -3.80 -13.48
C ASP A 218 -15.19 -4.74 -13.15
N ALA A 219 -15.43 -5.75 -13.99
CA ALA A 219 -16.46 -6.76 -13.72
C ALA A 219 -16.16 -7.54 -12.43
N ARG A 220 -14.89 -7.90 -12.21
CA ARG A 220 -14.43 -8.62 -11.02
C ARG A 220 -14.53 -7.75 -9.77
N ARG A 221 -14.06 -6.49 -9.83
CA ARG A 221 -14.21 -5.51 -8.75
C ARG A 221 -15.68 -5.27 -8.37
N ALA A 222 -16.54 -5.13 -9.37
CA ALA A 222 -17.97 -4.96 -9.17
C ALA A 222 -18.62 -6.19 -8.54
N ALA A 223 -18.19 -7.40 -8.89
CA ALA A 223 -18.68 -8.64 -8.29
C ALA A 223 -18.24 -8.79 -6.83
N HIS A 224 -16.99 -8.42 -6.51
CA HIS A 224 -16.50 -8.41 -5.14
C HIS A 224 -17.24 -7.41 -4.25
N ASP A 225 -17.74 -6.28 -4.79
CA ASP A 225 -18.45 -5.22 -4.06
C ASP A 225 -17.75 -4.84 -2.75
N GLY A 226 -16.42 -4.75 -2.81
CA GLY A 226 -15.56 -4.50 -1.65
C GLY A 226 -15.70 -5.50 -0.51
N PHE A 227 -16.23 -6.70 -0.72
CA PHE A 227 -16.44 -7.72 0.31
C PHE A 227 -17.31 -7.23 1.48
N CYS A 228 -18.33 -6.41 1.18
CA CYS A 228 -19.24 -5.83 2.18
C CYS A 228 -20.03 -6.86 3.00
N ASP A 229 -20.06 -8.11 2.58
CA ASP A 229 -20.71 -9.21 3.29
C ASP A 229 -19.89 -9.71 4.49
N VAL A 230 -18.57 -9.54 4.47
CA VAL A 230 -17.65 -10.05 5.50
C VAL A 230 -16.78 -8.97 6.15
N LEU A 231 -16.46 -7.88 5.43
CA LEU A 231 -15.68 -6.76 5.95
C LEU A 231 -16.59 -5.62 6.44
N PRO A 232 -16.23 -4.91 7.52
CA PRO A 232 -17.01 -3.79 8.02
C PRO A 232 -16.99 -2.61 7.03
N ASP A 233 -18.16 -2.00 6.80
CA ASP A 233 -18.30 -0.77 6.01
C ASP A 233 -17.70 0.43 6.77
N PRO A 234 -16.76 1.20 6.20
CA PRO A 234 -16.28 2.43 6.81
C PRO A 234 -17.42 3.44 7.00
N HIS A 235 -17.53 4.01 8.20
CA HIS A 235 -18.55 5.02 8.50
C HIS A 235 -18.05 6.45 8.25
N THR A 236 -16.72 6.63 8.25
CA THR A 236 -16.05 7.93 8.19
C THR A 236 -14.89 7.88 7.20
N LEU A 237 -14.46 9.04 6.70
CA LEU A 237 -13.26 9.11 5.85
C LEU A 237 -12.01 8.69 6.64
N SER A 238 -11.99 8.94 7.95
CA SER A 238 -10.93 8.45 8.84
C SER A 238 -10.86 6.92 8.90
N ASP A 239 -11.99 6.23 8.74
CA ASP A 239 -12.02 4.77 8.65
C ASP A 239 -11.42 4.30 7.33
N VAL A 240 -11.80 4.94 6.22
CA VAL A 240 -11.24 4.66 4.88
C VAL A 240 -9.72 4.81 4.88
N VAL A 241 -9.22 5.95 5.37
CA VAL A 241 -7.76 6.20 5.45
C VAL A 241 -7.06 5.15 6.31
N ARG A 242 -7.64 4.77 7.45
CA ARG A 242 -7.07 3.73 8.33
C ARG A 242 -6.95 2.39 7.61
N GLU A 243 -7.96 2.02 6.82
CA GLU A 243 -7.93 0.77 6.07
C GLU A 243 -6.84 0.78 5.00
N PHE A 244 -6.70 1.88 4.23
CA PHE A 244 -5.57 2.06 3.30
C PHE A 244 -4.21 1.98 3.98
N GLU A 245 -4.04 2.68 5.11
CA GLU A 245 -2.78 2.65 5.87
C GLU A 245 -2.46 1.25 6.38
N TYR A 246 -3.47 0.49 6.78
CA TYR A 246 -3.31 -0.91 7.20
C TYR A 246 -2.86 -1.80 6.05
N TRP A 247 -3.51 -1.72 4.89
CA TRP A 247 -3.15 -2.53 3.72
C TRP A 247 -1.76 -2.18 3.18
N ASN A 248 -1.45 -0.90 3.07
CA ASN A 248 -0.12 -0.45 2.66
C ASN A 248 0.97 -0.89 3.67
N TRP A 249 0.69 -0.79 4.97
CA TRP A 249 1.59 -1.31 6.01
C TRP A 249 1.82 -2.82 5.85
N LEU A 250 0.75 -3.61 5.68
CA LEU A 250 0.83 -5.06 5.52
C LEU A 250 1.65 -5.44 4.29
N TYR A 251 1.41 -4.76 3.15
CA TYR A 251 2.19 -4.93 1.93
C TYR A 251 3.68 -4.69 2.18
N HIS A 252 4.06 -3.55 2.79
CA HIS A 252 5.47 -3.25 3.04
C HIS A 252 6.14 -4.24 4.00
N MET A 253 5.43 -4.71 5.03
CA MET A 253 5.94 -5.72 5.95
C MET A 253 6.23 -7.03 5.21
N ARG A 254 5.30 -7.51 4.37
CA ARG A 254 5.46 -8.75 3.60
C ARG A 254 6.47 -8.63 2.48
N HIS A 255 6.51 -7.51 1.77
CA HIS A 255 7.52 -7.23 0.76
C HIS A 255 8.93 -7.27 1.34
N THR A 256 9.10 -6.72 2.54
CA THR A 256 10.38 -6.77 3.26
C THR A 256 10.68 -8.19 3.73
N ALA A 257 9.70 -8.88 4.34
CA ALA A 257 9.87 -10.25 4.83
C ALA A 257 10.27 -11.24 3.73
N SER A 258 9.56 -11.20 2.60
CA SER A 258 9.82 -12.05 1.43
C SER A 258 11.20 -11.85 0.84
N LYS A 259 11.69 -10.60 0.73
CA LYS A 259 13.06 -10.33 0.31
C LYS A 259 14.08 -10.92 1.27
N GLU A 260 13.84 -10.85 2.58
CA GLU A 260 14.70 -11.45 3.59
C GLU A 260 14.65 -12.99 3.56
N LEU A 261 13.54 -13.59 3.12
CA LEU A 261 13.40 -15.01 2.83
C LEU A 261 14.04 -15.42 1.48
N GLY A 262 14.61 -14.47 0.73
CA GLY A 262 15.33 -14.73 -0.52
C GLY A 262 14.48 -14.62 -1.80
N TRP A 263 13.28 -14.03 -1.73
CA TRP A 263 12.46 -13.81 -2.91
C TRP A 263 13.02 -12.61 -3.70
N GLU A 264 13.30 -12.83 -5.00
CA GLU A 264 14.00 -11.85 -5.83
C GLU A 264 13.24 -10.51 -5.96
N TYR A 265 11.93 -10.60 -6.19
CA TYR A 265 11.09 -9.42 -6.43
C TYR A 265 10.28 -8.98 -5.20
N GLY A 266 10.28 -9.78 -4.13
CA GLY A 266 9.40 -9.61 -2.98
C GLY A 266 7.97 -10.10 -3.25
N ALA A 267 7.14 -10.06 -2.21
CA ALA A 267 5.75 -10.46 -2.26
C ALA A 267 4.88 -9.34 -2.84
N GLU A 268 4.06 -9.69 -3.82
CA GLU A 268 3.03 -8.79 -4.34
C GLU A 268 1.83 -8.73 -3.40
N HIS A 269 1.02 -7.69 -3.56
CA HIS A 269 -0.23 -7.58 -2.82
C HIS A 269 -1.30 -8.52 -3.40
N ARG A 270 -2.26 -8.91 -2.57
CA ARG A 270 -3.38 -9.75 -2.98
C ARG A 270 -4.32 -8.97 -3.89
N GLN A 271 -4.77 -9.60 -4.98
CA GLN A 271 -5.67 -8.98 -5.93
C GLN A 271 -6.98 -8.53 -5.28
N GLU A 272 -7.48 -9.30 -4.31
CA GLU A 272 -8.69 -8.96 -3.56
C GLU A 272 -8.52 -7.70 -2.72
N VAL A 273 -7.30 -7.43 -2.24
CA VAL A 273 -7.04 -6.19 -1.51
C VAL A 273 -7.02 -4.99 -2.45
N TYR A 274 -6.46 -5.13 -3.65
CA TYR A 274 -6.54 -4.06 -4.66
C TYR A 274 -7.98 -3.71 -5.02
N ASP A 275 -8.86 -4.70 -5.11
CA ASP A 275 -10.28 -4.48 -5.37
C ASP A 275 -11.00 -3.82 -4.20
N ARG A 276 -10.66 -4.20 -2.96
CA ARG A 276 -11.16 -3.53 -1.76
C ARG A 276 -10.69 -2.07 -1.73
N GLU A 277 -9.44 -1.80 -2.08
CA GLU A 277 -8.88 -0.45 -2.18
C GLU A 277 -9.60 0.40 -3.23
N ASP A 278 -9.91 -0.16 -4.41
CA ASP A 278 -10.68 0.54 -5.44
C ASP A 278 -12.11 0.86 -4.97
N TRP A 279 -12.75 -0.07 -4.25
CA TRP A 279 -14.04 0.19 -3.61
C TRP A 279 -13.95 1.29 -2.53
N LEU A 280 -12.84 1.35 -1.79
CA LEU A 280 -12.57 2.41 -0.80
C LEU A 280 -12.36 3.79 -1.47
N ASP A 281 -11.79 3.84 -2.67
CA ASP A 281 -11.70 5.07 -3.48
C ASP A 281 -13.12 5.63 -3.74
N GLY A 282 -14.08 4.76 -4.09
CA GLY A 282 -15.50 5.12 -4.19
C GLY A 282 -16.10 5.63 -2.88
N LYS A 283 -15.61 5.17 -1.72
CA LYS A 283 -16.01 5.70 -0.41
C LYS A 283 -15.43 7.08 -0.12
N LEU A 284 -14.22 7.39 -0.59
CA LEU A 284 -13.66 8.75 -0.50
C LEU A 284 -14.49 9.77 -1.28
N VAL A 285 -15.10 9.34 -2.40
CA VAL A 285 -16.01 10.17 -3.20
C VAL A 285 -17.36 10.35 -2.49
N THR A 286 -17.92 9.28 -1.93
CA THR A 286 -19.34 9.26 -1.48
C THR A 286 -19.53 9.62 -0.01
N LEU A 287 -18.57 9.32 0.87
CA LEU A 287 -18.66 9.64 2.30
C LEU A 287 -18.35 11.11 2.54
N ARG A 288 -19.27 11.81 3.20
CA ARG A 288 -19.04 13.22 3.56
C ARG A 288 -18.20 13.34 4.83
N PRO A 289 -17.24 14.29 4.88
CA PRO A 289 -16.49 14.55 6.11
C PRO A 289 -17.42 14.84 7.28
N ARG A 290 -17.17 14.22 8.44
CA ARG A 290 -17.92 14.42 9.69
C ARG A 290 -17.72 15.84 10.23
N HIS A 291 -16.51 16.36 10.08
CA HIS A 291 -16.12 17.71 10.49
C HIS A 291 -14.94 18.23 9.66
N GLN A 292 -14.75 19.54 9.63
CA GLN A 292 -13.69 20.20 8.86
C GLN A 292 -12.29 19.64 9.16
N ARG A 293 -12.00 19.28 10.42
CA ARG A 293 -10.72 18.68 10.77
C ARG A 293 -10.45 17.35 10.04
N GLU A 294 -11.48 16.52 9.85
CA GLU A 294 -11.31 15.23 9.17
C GLU A 294 -11.03 15.47 7.70
N ALA A 295 -11.75 16.41 7.07
CA ALA A 295 -11.49 16.80 5.69
C ALA A 295 -10.03 17.26 5.49
N VAL A 296 -9.50 18.07 6.42
CA VAL A 296 -8.11 18.55 6.36
C VAL A 296 -7.11 17.41 6.58
N ASP A 297 -7.38 16.51 7.52
CA ASP A 297 -6.49 15.39 7.82
C ASP A 297 -6.44 14.41 6.63
N VAL A 298 -7.59 14.09 6.01
CA VAL A 298 -7.71 13.27 4.79
C VAL A 298 -7.03 13.96 3.60
N LEU A 299 -7.20 15.27 3.42
CA LEU A 299 -6.52 16.02 2.35
C LEU A 299 -5.00 15.93 2.47
N LYS A 300 -4.45 16.06 3.69
CA LYS A 300 -3.01 15.93 3.92
C LYS A 300 -2.49 14.54 3.60
N TRP A 301 -3.25 13.51 3.99
CA TRP A 301 -2.95 12.13 3.64
C TRP A 301 -2.97 11.92 2.12
N LEU A 302 -4.00 12.43 1.43
CA LEU A 302 -4.15 12.30 -0.01
C LEU A 302 -2.99 12.96 -0.78
N LEU A 303 -2.52 14.13 -0.34
CA LEU A 303 -1.35 14.82 -0.92
C LEU A 303 -0.03 14.07 -0.76
N GLN A 304 0.02 13.07 0.11
CA GLN A 304 1.18 12.20 0.32
C GLN A 304 0.99 10.81 -0.32
N SER A 305 -0.19 10.54 -0.87
CA SER A 305 -0.53 9.24 -1.40
C SER A 305 -0.15 9.13 -2.87
N GLU A 306 0.91 8.38 -3.15
CA GLU A 306 1.36 8.09 -4.53
C GLU A 306 0.27 7.35 -5.34
N ARG A 307 -0.54 6.49 -4.68
CA ARG A 307 -1.62 5.72 -5.33
C ARG A 307 -2.64 6.61 -6.04
N HIS A 308 -2.94 7.78 -5.49
CA HIS A 308 -4.00 8.64 -6.01
C HIS A 308 -3.47 9.70 -6.99
N GLU A 309 -2.15 9.79 -7.19
CA GLU A 309 -1.56 10.75 -8.12
C GLU A 309 -2.00 10.47 -9.56
N GLY A 310 -2.65 11.44 -10.19
CA GLY A 310 -3.06 11.35 -11.60
C GLY A 310 -4.29 10.47 -11.88
N ARG A 311 -5.02 10.02 -10.85
CA ARG A 311 -6.31 9.31 -11.03
C ARG A 311 -7.46 10.30 -11.28
N ASP A 312 -8.40 9.90 -12.14
CA ASP A 312 -9.54 10.73 -12.55
C ASP A 312 -10.49 11.06 -11.38
N GLU A 313 -10.60 10.16 -10.40
CA GLU A 313 -11.46 10.32 -9.23
C GLU A 313 -10.94 11.40 -8.25
N MET A 314 -9.68 11.81 -8.38
CA MET A 314 -9.03 12.78 -7.50
C MET A 314 -9.82 14.09 -7.42
N ASP A 315 -10.28 14.62 -8.57
CA ASP A 315 -11.03 15.87 -8.60
C ASP A 315 -12.34 15.76 -7.81
N THR A 316 -13.03 14.64 -7.95
CA THR A 316 -14.28 14.35 -7.23
C THR A 316 -14.05 14.20 -5.74
N ILE A 317 -12.97 13.51 -5.33
CA ILE A 317 -12.57 13.39 -3.92
C ILE A 317 -12.27 14.78 -3.34
N LEU A 318 -11.48 15.60 -4.05
CA LEU A 318 -11.12 16.95 -3.61
C LEU A 318 -12.36 17.84 -3.46
N LEU A 319 -13.28 17.80 -4.42
CA LEU A 319 -14.57 18.51 -4.36
C LEU A 319 -15.39 18.05 -3.16
N ASN A 320 -15.43 16.75 -2.88
CA ASN A 320 -16.11 16.21 -1.72
C ASN A 320 -15.52 16.74 -0.40
N LEU A 321 -14.19 16.78 -0.28
CA LEU A 321 -13.49 17.27 0.93
C LEU A 321 -13.73 18.75 1.21
N VAL A 322 -13.83 19.59 0.17
CA VAL A 322 -14.11 21.03 0.33
C VAL A 322 -15.60 21.37 0.49
N GLY A 323 -16.47 20.36 0.43
CA GLY A 323 -17.92 20.53 0.54
C GLY A 323 -18.59 21.02 -0.74
N GLY A 324 -17.91 20.89 -1.89
CA GLY A 324 -18.58 21.00 -3.19
C GLY A 324 -19.62 19.89 -3.35
N ASP A 325 -20.76 20.22 -3.96
CA ASP A 325 -21.68 19.20 -4.47
C ASP A 325 -21.18 18.83 -5.86
N THR A 326 -20.91 17.53 -6.07
CA THR A 326 -20.82 16.93 -7.40
C THR A 326 -22.24 16.62 -7.84
N ASP A 327 -23.05 17.66 -8.08
CA ASP A 327 -24.26 17.49 -8.87
C ASP A 327 -23.77 17.24 -10.31
N HIS A 328 -23.57 15.96 -10.65
CA HIS A 328 -23.59 15.52 -12.02
C HIS A 328 -25.06 15.57 -12.47
N ASP A 329 -25.35 16.54 -13.36
CA ASP A 329 -26.57 16.56 -14.18
C ASP A 329 -26.75 15.26 -14.97
#